data_AF-A0A957F794-F1
#
_entry.id   AF-A0A957F794-F1
#
_cell.length_a   1.000
_cell.length_b   1.000
_cell.length_c   1.000
_cell.angle_alpha   90.00
_cell.angle_beta   90.00
_cell.angle_gamma   90.00
#
_symmetry.space_group_name_H-M   'P 1'
#
loop_
_entity.id
_entity.type
_entity.pdbx_description
1 polymer ?
#
loop_
_entity_poly.entity_id
_entity_poly.type
_entity_poly.pdbx_seq_one_letter_code
_entity_poly.pdbx_strand_id
1 'polypeptide(L)'
;PWLKPLGVVLAVLMVALLLAGILAVPWRSMRPPEGYDQPRVHFNTKNSTRFSGATAAEVAAAVGRAVYPATSPATTPDAVILYPAERWQEGLQAAALLKPLNALLLPDSISADALAGFNAGTLLRVGGAAAPGGGGEALDTAGVLARLQAAGAPPRHVLVVDADDPDTALLAAPWAAYSGDLVVFDAADAPVGIPIFALGNAPAGGAIPRIGSADGAATAVAATAVAFAQYEAPDDPLFGWGMNAASLTGYRAFTLAPQGDYATALLSANLARRGKPGPLFWSGERGISQRINNYFFSQRAAFWVTPSEGPFHHFYILGDTAAISFPAQAQADYTVEIGPYFEKGFAAGPMDMLAAAWVLFGIASAAWITVHEVKFLRGQHWTMRLAWPLLAFMVGPFGIPFYWLAYHRPRIKRGQMVAWDRPLWLQGLTATASAVCFGGLIMVTSGFVVTLFGMPLIPARGPLFLLGTPMILLMAINYAVAVLVSWPLYQTPMLAMFHGISYARALPRALPLVLISMAAAALAMNPGMWWLMMSKLPMMPTEESILWFGVMFFTVFLAFLLAWPFNYVFVRRQQKAGLM
;
A
#
# COMPACT_ATOMS: atom_id res chain seq x y z
N PRO A 1 7.78 33.05 38.64
CA PRO A 1 7.26 31.79 39.23
C PRO A 1 6.43 30.92 38.25
N TRP A 2 5.50 31.49 37.47
CA TRP A 2 4.57 30.73 36.62
C TRP A 2 5.12 30.31 35.24
N LEU A 3 6.17 30.96 34.72
CA LEU A 3 6.75 30.67 33.40
C LEU A 3 7.33 29.25 33.30
N LYS A 4 8.04 28.78 34.34
CA LYS A 4 8.62 27.43 34.37
C LYS A 4 7.54 26.33 34.31
N PRO A 5 6.52 26.29 35.20
CA PRO A 5 5.50 25.27 35.12
C PRO A 5 4.72 25.35 33.80
N LEU A 6 4.41 26.56 33.30
CA LEU A 6 3.75 26.72 32.00
C LEU A 6 4.58 26.16 30.84
N GLY A 7 5.88 26.49 30.79
CA GLY A 7 6.79 25.98 29.75
C GLY A 7 6.94 24.46 29.77
N VAL A 8 7.06 23.87 30.96
CA VAL A 8 7.13 22.41 31.12
C VAL A 8 5.82 21.77 30.66
N VAL A 9 4.66 22.26 31.12
CA VAL A 9 3.35 21.71 30.74
C VAL A 9 3.12 21.78 29.24
N LEU A 10 3.41 22.93 28.62
CA LEU A 10 3.23 23.08 27.18
C LEU A 10 4.13 22.13 26.39
N ALA A 11 5.41 21.99 26.78
CA ALA A 11 6.31 21.04 26.14
C ALA A 11 5.82 19.59 26.24
N VAL A 12 5.33 19.18 27.42
CA VAL A 12 4.78 17.83 27.64
C VAL A 12 3.53 17.61 26.79
N LEU A 13 2.62 18.58 26.70
CA LEU A 13 1.42 18.47 25.88
C LEU A 13 1.75 18.32 24.39
N MET A 14 2.71 19.10 23.88
CA MET A 14 3.13 19.00 22.48
C MET A 14 3.75 17.62 22.17
N VAL A 15 4.63 17.12 23.05
CA VAL A 15 5.20 15.77 22.90
C VAL A 15 4.12 14.70 22.97
N ALA A 16 3.18 14.80 23.91
CA ALA A 16 2.09 13.84 24.05
C ALA A 16 1.19 13.83 22.79
N LEU A 17 0.88 15.00 22.23
CA LEU A 17 0.10 15.13 21.00
C LEU A 17 0.82 14.48 19.81
N LEU A 18 2.10 14.76 19.62
CA LEU A 18 2.89 14.17 18.55
C LEU A 18 3.06 12.66 18.72
N LEU A 19 3.31 12.18 19.95
CA LEU A 19 3.36 10.75 20.25
C LEU A 19 2.02 10.06 20.00
N ALA A 20 0.90 10.68 20.37
CA ALA A 20 -0.42 10.15 20.06
C ALA A 20 -0.65 10.04 18.55
N GLY A 21 -0.23 11.05 17.78
CA GLY A 21 -0.23 11.00 16.31
C GLY A 21 0.61 9.84 15.76
N ILE A 22 1.86 9.71 16.22
CA ILE A 22 2.79 8.65 15.81
C ILE A 22 2.22 7.26 16.13
N LEU A 23 1.65 7.06 17.33
CA LEU A 23 1.08 5.79 17.77
C LEU A 23 -0.27 5.48 17.11
N ALA A 24 -1.01 6.51 16.66
CA ALA A 24 -2.24 6.33 15.91
C ALA A 24 -1.99 5.71 14.54
N VAL A 25 -0.84 5.94 13.91
CA VAL A 25 -0.49 5.37 12.60
C VAL A 25 -0.60 3.83 12.59
N PRO A 26 0.17 3.07 13.40
CA PRO A 26 0.04 1.62 13.43
C PRO A 26 -1.31 1.16 13.98
N TRP A 27 -1.91 1.90 14.91
CA TRP A 27 -3.21 1.54 15.49
C TRP A 27 -4.36 1.61 14.47
N ARG A 28 -4.38 2.62 13.60
CA ARG A 28 -5.37 2.73 12.52
C ARG A 28 -5.23 1.57 11.53
N SER A 29 -4.00 1.18 11.19
CA SER A 29 -3.73 0.05 10.31
C SER A 29 -4.14 -1.31 10.91
N MET A 30 -4.26 -1.42 12.24
CA MET A 30 -4.71 -2.63 12.93
C MET A 30 -6.24 -2.70 13.11
N ARG A 31 -6.97 -1.61 12.87
CA ARG A 31 -8.43 -1.63 12.97
C ARG A 31 -9.02 -2.33 11.75
N PRO A 32 -10.00 -3.23 11.94
CA PRO A 32 -10.76 -3.73 10.82
C PRO A 32 -11.44 -2.55 10.10
N PRO A 33 -11.52 -2.57 8.76
CA PRO A 33 -12.23 -1.53 8.03
C PRO A 33 -13.69 -1.47 8.51
N GLU A 34 -14.24 -0.27 8.73
CA GLU A 34 -15.63 -0.04 9.14
C GLU A 34 -16.44 0.57 7.97
N GLY A 35 -17.78 0.47 8.00
CA GLY A 35 -18.65 1.10 6.99
C GLY A 35 -18.80 0.35 5.66
N TYR A 36 -18.46 -0.94 5.61
CA TYR A 36 -18.68 -1.78 4.43
C TYR A 36 -20.17 -2.15 4.24
N ASP A 37 -20.98 -2.15 5.30
CA ASP A 37 -22.42 -2.44 5.29
C ASP A 37 -23.30 -1.28 4.78
N GLN A 38 -22.69 -0.22 4.22
CA GLN A 38 -23.45 0.88 3.66
C GLN A 38 -24.26 0.39 2.43
N PRO A 39 -25.52 0.84 2.27
CA PRO A 39 -26.31 0.53 1.09
C PRO A 39 -25.60 1.10 -0.14
N ARG A 40 -25.16 0.21 -1.04
CA ARG A 40 -24.48 0.56 -2.29
C ARG A 40 -25.39 0.25 -3.48
N VAL A 41 -25.37 1.12 -4.49
CA VAL A 41 -26.06 0.89 -5.76
C VAL A 41 -25.38 -0.23 -6.55
N HIS A 42 -24.06 -0.36 -6.44
CA HIS A 42 -23.27 -1.47 -6.99
C HIS A 42 -22.05 -1.78 -6.12
N PHE A 43 -21.52 -2.99 -6.28
CA PHE A 43 -20.34 -3.46 -5.53
C PHE A 43 -19.03 -3.41 -6.34
N ASN A 44 -19.04 -2.86 -7.56
CA ASN A 44 -17.80 -2.65 -8.33
C ASN A 44 -16.89 -1.63 -7.64
N THR A 45 -15.57 -1.85 -7.72
CA THR A 45 -14.54 -0.90 -7.25
C THR A 45 -13.77 -0.34 -8.44
N LYS A 46 -12.79 0.55 -8.19
CA LYS A 46 -11.98 1.18 -9.26
C LYS A 46 -11.32 0.17 -10.20
N ASN A 47 -10.79 -0.92 -9.67
CA ASN A 47 -10.04 -1.93 -10.42
C ASN A 47 -10.77 -3.28 -10.47
N SER A 48 -12.05 -3.36 -10.08
CA SER A 48 -12.77 -4.64 -10.11
C SER A 48 -14.23 -4.55 -10.55
N THR A 49 -14.65 -5.56 -11.31
CA THR A 49 -16.03 -5.80 -11.71
C THR A 49 -16.54 -7.05 -11.02
N ARG A 50 -17.65 -6.95 -10.30
CA ARG A 50 -18.30 -8.09 -9.65
C ARG A 50 -19.48 -8.60 -10.47
N PHE A 51 -19.49 -9.90 -10.71
CA PHE A 51 -20.64 -10.65 -11.21
C PHE A 51 -21.37 -11.28 -10.03
N SER A 52 -22.29 -10.51 -9.45
CA SER A 52 -23.01 -10.88 -8.23
C SER A 52 -24.11 -11.91 -8.51
N GLY A 53 -24.18 -12.93 -7.67
CA GLY A 53 -25.22 -13.97 -7.66
C GLY A 53 -25.02 -14.87 -6.45
N ALA A 54 -26.11 -15.35 -5.87
CA ALA A 54 -26.10 -16.27 -4.73
C ALA A 54 -25.88 -17.73 -5.16
N THR A 55 -26.09 -18.01 -6.45
CA THR A 55 -25.92 -19.34 -7.05
C THR A 55 -25.05 -19.26 -8.31
N ALA A 56 -24.40 -20.37 -8.68
CA ALA A 56 -23.63 -20.47 -9.91
C ALA A 56 -24.47 -20.13 -11.17
N ALA A 57 -25.77 -20.44 -11.18
CA ALA A 57 -26.67 -20.09 -12.27
C ALA A 57 -26.85 -18.57 -12.45
N GLU A 58 -27.01 -17.83 -11.35
CA GLU A 58 -27.14 -16.37 -11.36
C GLU A 58 -25.83 -15.70 -11.79
N VAL A 59 -24.70 -16.18 -11.27
CA VAL A 59 -23.37 -15.70 -11.67
C VAL A 59 -23.13 -16.02 -13.15
N ALA A 60 -23.51 -17.20 -13.63
CA ALA A 60 -23.40 -17.60 -15.02
C ALA A 60 -24.24 -16.70 -15.94
N ALA A 61 -25.46 -16.36 -15.56
CA ALA A 61 -26.29 -15.41 -16.30
C ALA A 61 -25.66 -14.01 -16.35
N ALA A 62 -25.07 -13.55 -15.23
CA ALA A 62 -24.40 -12.26 -15.16
C ALA A 62 -23.11 -12.21 -16.01
N VAL A 63 -22.24 -13.21 -15.89
CA VAL A 63 -21.03 -13.36 -16.69
C VAL A 63 -21.40 -13.48 -18.17
N GLY A 64 -22.35 -14.35 -18.51
CA GLY A 64 -22.83 -14.57 -19.87
C GLY A 64 -23.33 -13.29 -20.53
N ARG A 65 -24.15 -12.49 -19.85
CA ARG A 65 -24.65 -11.20 -20.38
C ARG A 65 -23.54 -10.17 -20.56
N ALA A 66 -22.51 -10.22 -19.72
CA ALA A 66 -21.38 -9.31 -19.82
C ALA A 66 -20.46 -9.65 -21.00
N VAL A 67 -20.24 -10.93 -21.28
CA VAL A 67 -19.43 -11.37 -22.42
C VAL A 67 -20.21 -11.43 -23.73
N TYR A 68 -21.52 -11.68 -23.67
CA TYR A 68 -22.45 -11.72 -24.80
C TYR A 68 -23.75 -10.95 -24.46
N PRO A 69 -23.79 -9.64 -24.74
CA PRO A 69 -24.99 -8.82 -24.52
C PRO A 69 -26.21 -9.21 -25.38
N ALA A 70 -26.02 -10.01 -26.44
CA ALA A 70 -27.07 -10.49 -27.34
C ALA A 70 -27.95 -9.40 -27.99
N THR A 71 -27.42 -8.17 -28.12
CA THR A 71 -28.12 -7.05 -28.77
C THR A 71 -28.06 -7.08 -30.30
N SER A 72 -27.18 -7.91 -30.85
CA SER A 72 -27.03 -8.16 -32.30
C SER A 72 -26.39 -9.53 -32.53
N PRO A 73 -26.50 -10.12 -33.74
CA PRO A 73 -25.87 -11.41 -34.06
C PRO A 73 -24.35 -11.45 -33.85
N ALA A 74 -23.65 -10.30 -33.90
CA ALA A 74 -22.21 -10.23 -33.63
C ALA A 74 -21.86 -10.32 -32.13
N THR A 75 -22.87 -10.15 -31.27
CA THR A 75 -22.77 -10.13 -29.80
C THR A 75 -23.49 -11.29 -29.14
N THR A 76 -23.90 -12.29 -29.93
CA THR A 76 -24.42 -13.60 -29.47
C THR A 76 -23.31 -14.65 -29.56
N PRO A 77 -23.33 -15.67 -28.69
CA PRO A 77 -22.43 -16.82 -28.84
C PRO A 77 -22.91 -17.71 -30.00
N ASP A 78 -21.97 -18.32 -30.72
CA ASP A 78 -22.34 -19.26 -31.81
C ASP A 78 -22.80 -20.61 -31.23
N ALA A 79 -22.28 -20.98 -30.05
CA ALA A 79 -22.70 -22.15 -29.30
C ALA A 79 -22.81 -21.86 -27.79
N VAL A 80 -23.72 -22.57 -27.12
CA VAL A 80 -23.74 -22.68 -25.66
C VAL A 80 -23.41 -24.12 -25.29
N ILE A 81 -22.51 -24.30 -24.33
CA ILE A 81 -22.13 -25.60 -23.80
C ILE A 81 -22.67 -25.71 -22.38
N LEU A 82 -23.56 -26.67 -22.15
CA LEU A 82 -24.10 -26.99 -20.84
C LEU A 82 -23.32 -28.12 -20.19
N TYR A 83 -22.94 -27.94 -18.93
CA TYR A 83 -22.30 -28.97 -18.10
C TYR A 83 -23.10 -29.18 -16.80
N PRO A 84 -23.06 -30.38 -16.19
CA PRO A 84 -23.72 -30.60 -14.90
C PRO A 84 -23.02 -29.83 -13.79
N ALA A 85 -23.73 -29.00 -13.03
CA ALA A 85 -23.12 -28.12 -12.02
C ALA A 85 -22.25 -28.88 -10.99
N GLU A 86 -22.67 -30.09 -10.61
CA GLU A 86 -21.97 -30.97 -9.66
C GLU A 86 -20.77 -31.73 -10.28
N ARG A 87 -20.65 -31.73 -11.62
CA ARG A 87 -19.60 -32.45 -12.37
C ARG A 87 -18.72 -31.47 -13.12
N TRP A 88 -17.95 -30.69 -12.37
CA TRP A 88 -17.04 -29.68 -12.89
C TRP A 88 -16.03 -30.25 -13.91
N GLN A 89 -15.69 -31.54 -13.82
CA GLN A 89 -14.77 -32.21 -14.72
C GLN A 89 -15.21 -32.09 -16.19
N GLU A 90 -16.50 -32.26 -16.43
CA GLU A 90 -17.12 -32.21 -17.76
C GLU A 90 -17.04 -30.79 -18.34
N GLY A 91 -17.32 -29.79 -17.50
CA GLY A 91 -17.19 -28.37 -17.86
C GLY A 91 -15.74 -27.96 -18.13
N LEU A 92 -14.80 -28.47 -17.34
CA LEU A 92 -13.36 -28.18 -17.50
C LEU A 92 -12.81 -28.72 -18.82
N GLN A 93 -13.14 -29.97 -19.17
CA GLN A 93 -12.73 -30.55 -20.46
C GLN A 93 -13.30 -29.77 -21.64
N ALA A 94 -14.54 -29.30 -21.53
CA ALA A 94 -15.19 -28.51 -22.57
C ALA A 94 -14.65 -27.06 -22.68
N ALA A 95 -13.88 -26.57 -21.71
CA ALA A 95 -13.36 -25.20 -21.70
C ALA A 95 -12.53 -24.87 -22.96
N ALA A 96 -11.80 -25.85 -23.50
CA ALA A 96 -11.01 -25.70 -24.72
C ALA A 96 -11.85 -25.34 -25.96
N LEU A 97 -13.14 -25.69 -25.98
CA LEU A 97 -14.04 -25.43 -27.10
C LEU A 97 -14.51 -23.97 -27.20
N LEU A 98 -14.36 -23.18 -26.13
CA LEU A 98 -14.90 -21.80 -26.06
C LEU A 98 -14.29 -20.90 -27.12
N LYS A 99 -12.99 -21.08 -27.39
CA LYS A 99 -12.28 -20.32 -28.42
C LYS A 99 -12.70 -20.66 -29.84
N PRO A 100 -12.55 -21.92 -30.30
CA PRO A 100 -12.86 -22.29 -31.67
C PRO A 100 -14.34 -22.23 -32.01
N LEU A 101 -15.24 -22.48 -31.05
CA LEU A 101 -16.68 -22.45 -31.28
C LEU A 101 -17.33 -21.11 -30.93
N ASN A 102 -16.56 -20.11 -30.50
CA ASN A 102 -17.10 -18.85 -29.98
C ASN A 102 -18.23 -19.10 -28.96
N ALA A 103 -17.97 -20.04 -28.05
CA ALA A 103 -19.00 -20.62 -27.20
C ALA A 103 -19.05 -19.98 -25.82
N LEU A 104 -20.20 -20.17 -25.16
CA LEU A 104 -20.45 -19.79 -23.77
C LEU A 104 -20.64 -21.06 -22.93
N LEU A 105 -19.86 -21.23 -21.86
CA LEU A 105 -19.96 -22.35 -20.93
C LEU A 105 -20.92 -22.00 -19.79
N LEU A 106 -21.97 -22.79 -19.58
CA LEU A 106 -22.97 -22.55 -18.54
C LEU A 106 -23.29 -23.84 -17.76
N PRO A 107 -23.57 -23.76 -16.45
CA PRO A 107 -24.10 -24.89 -15.71
C PRO A 107 -25.52 -25.20 -16.17
N ASP A 108 -25.92 -26.47 -16.10
CA ASP A 108 -27.27 -26.92 -16.45
C ASP A 108 -28.37 -26.44 -15.49
N SER A 109 -27.98 -25.91 -14.33
CA SER A 109 -28.85 -25.19 -13.40
C SER A 109 -29.29 -23.81 -13.89
N ILE A 110 -28.81 -23.34 -15.04
CA ILE A 110 -29.24 -22.06 -15.65
C ILE A 110 -30.76 -22.09 -15.93
N SER A 111 -31.46 -20.98 -15.71
CA SER A 111 -32.89 -20.91 -16.05
C SER A 111 -33.12 -20.94 -17.58
N ALA A 112 -34.23 -21.52 -18.03
CA ALA A 112 -34.60 -21.53 -19.45
C ALA A 112 -34.68 -20.12 -20.06
N ASP A 113 -35.20 -19.14 -19.31
CA ASP A 113 -35.30 -17.74 -19.76
C ASP A 113 -33.93 -17.11 -19.97
N ALA A 114 -33.00 -17.30 -19.03
CA ALA A 114 -31.63 -16.81 -19.16
C ALA A 114 -30.91 -17.48 -20.34
N LEU A 115 -31.10 -18.79 -20.54
CA LEU A 115 -30.52 -19.53 -21.66
C LEU A 115 -31.04 -19.01 -23.00
N ALA A 116 -32.36 -18.84 -23.12
CA ALA A 116 -33.00 -18.30 -24.32
C ALA A 116 -32.52 -16.87 -24.64
N GLY A 117 -32.26 -16.06 -23.60
CA GLY A 117 -31.76 -14.69 -23.73
C GLY A 117 -30.42 -14.55 -24.43
N PHE A 118 -29.60 -15.61 -24.49
CA PHE A 118 -28.33 -15.58 -25.22
C PHE A 118 -28.48 -15.75 -26.74
N ASN A 119 -29.62 -16.26 -27.20
CA ASN A 119 -29.92 -16.48 -28.63
C ASN A 119 -28.78 -17.22 -29.36
N ALA A 120 -28.28 -18.30 -28.75
CA ALA A 120 -27.17 -19.07 -29.28
C ALA A 120 -27.55 -19.89 -30.51
N GLY A 121 -26.64 -20.02 -31.47
CA GLY A 121 -26.89 -20.79 -32.70
C GLY A 121 -27.01 -22.30 -32.46
N THR A 122 -26.14 -22.86 -31.63
CA THR A 122 -26.12 -24.29 -31.29
C THR A 122 -26.12 -24.50 -29.77
N LEU A 123 -26.81 -25.54 -29.31
CA LEU A 123 -26.76 -25.99 -27.91
C LEU A 123 -26.04 -27.33 -27.83
N LEU A 124 -24.96 -27.41 -27.06
CA LEU A 124 -24.17 -28.61 -26.79
C LEU A 124 -24.31 -29.00 -25.32
N ARG A 125 -24.37 -30.29 -25.03
CA ARG A 125 -24.53 -30.84 -23.67
C ARG A 125 -23.42 -31.84 -23.39
N VAL A 126 -22.57 -31.54 -22.41
CA VAL A 126 -21.49 -32.45 -21.97
C VAL A 126 -21.88 -33.19 -20.71
N GLY A 127 -21.34 -34.39 -20.50
CA GLY A 127 -21.50 -35.13 -19.24
C GLY A 127 -22.95 -35.47 -18.85
N GLY A 128 -23.89 -35.48 -19.82
CA GLY A 128 -25.31 -35.70 -19.58
C GLY A 128 -26.07 -34.50 -19.01
N ALA A 129 -25.48 -33.30 -19.00
CA ALA A 129 -26.07 -32.04 -18.54
C ALA A 129 -27.53 -31.89 -18.95
N ALA A 130 -28.41 -31.44 -18.06
CA ALA A 130 -29.78 -31.13 -18.44
C ALA A 130 -29.81 -29.91 -19.40
N ALA A 131 -30.79 -29.88 -20.31
CA ALA A 131 -31.06 -28.70 -21.13
C ALA A 131 -32.39 -28.09 -20.70
N PRO A 132 -32.37 -26.94 -19.99
CA PRO A 132 -33.56 -26.16 -19.68
C PRO A 132 -34.30 -25.81 -20.97
N GLY A 133 -35.56 -26.25 -21.12
CA GLY A 133 -36.34 -26.09 -22.35
C GLY A 133 -36.19 -27.21 -23.39
N GLY A 134 -35.31 -28.20 -23.15
CA GLY A 134 -35.10 -29.37 -24.00
C GLY A 134 -34.16 -29.14 -25.20
N GLY A 135 -33.81 -30.22 -25.89
CA GLY A 135 -32.92 -30.20 -27.06
C GLY A 135 -31.43 -30.29 -26.74
N GLY A 136 -30.60 -29.87 -27.70
CA GLY A 136 -29.13 -29.86 -27.61
C GLY A 136 -28.45 -31.17 -28.03
N GLU A 137 -27.34 -31.05 -28.74
CA GLU A 137 -26.49 -32.18 -29.13
C GLU A 137 -25.71 -32.70 -27.92
N ALA A 138 -25.81 -34.00 -27.64
CA ALA A 138 -25.03 -34.62 -26.58
C ALA A 138 -23.60 -34.87 -27.07
N LEU A 139 -22.63 -34.43 -26.27
CA LEU A 139 -21.21 -34.56 -26.55
C LEU A 139 -20.57 -35.33 -25.38
N ASP A 140 -19.91 -36.44 -25.69
CA ASP A 140 -19.09 -37.17 -24.72
C ASP A 140 -17.66 -36.57 -24.67
N THR A 141 -16.85 -37.06 -23.73
CA THR A 141 -15.46 -36.63 -23.55
C THR A 141 -14.62 -36.81 -24.82
N ALA A 142 -14.79 -37.93 -25.53
CA ALA A 142 -14.12 -38.19 -26.80
C ALA A 142 -14.56 -37.19 -27.91
N GLY A 143 -15.83 -36.78 -27.86
CA GLY A 143 -16.44 -35.79 -28.73
C GLY A 143 -15.82 -34.41 -28.59
N VAL A 144 -15.27 -34.03 -27.42
CA VAL A 144 -14.57 -32.75 -27.23
C VAL A 144 -13.35 -32.66 -28.16
N LEU A 145 -12.49 -33.68 -28.16
CA LEU A 145 -11.30 -33.71 -29.00
C LEU A 145 -11.68 -33.76 -30.49
N ALA A 146 -12.66 -34.58 -30.86
CA ALA A 146 -13.16 -34.66 -32.23
C ALA A 146 -13.70 -33.29 -32.70
N ARG A 147 -14.39 -32.54 -31.83
CA ARG A 147 -14.94 -31.22 -32.15
C ARG A 147 -13.85 -30.15 -32.27
N LEU A 148 -12.80 -30.20 -31.47
CA LEU A 148 -11.62 -29.35 -31.60
C LEU A 148 -10.93 -29.55 -32.95
N GLN A 149 -10.72 -30.82 -33.33
CA GLN A 149 -10.11 -31.18 -34.60
C GLN A 149 -10.98 -30.75 -35.79
N ALA A 150 -12.29 -30.98 -35.73
CA ALA A 150 -13.24 -30.56 -36.75
C ALA A 150 -13.30 -29.03 -36.91
N ALA A 151 -13.06 -28.28 -35.84
CA ALA A 151 -12.98 -26.82 -35.88
C ALA A 151 -11.65 -26.27 -36.42
N GLY A 152 -10.71 -27.15 -36.81
CA GLY A 152 -9.40 -26.74 -37.35
C GLY A 152 -8.46 -26.10 -36.31
N ALA A 153 -8.71 -26.33 -35.03
CA ALA A 153 -7.95 -25.76 -33.92
C ALA A 153 -7.39 -26.88 -33.02
N PRO A 154 -6.42 -27.69 -33.50
CA PRO A 154 -5.82 -28.72 -32.67
C PRO A 154 -5.13 -28.09 -31.45
N PRO A 155 -5.18 -28.74 -30.27
CA PRO A 155 -4.52 -28.23 -29.08
C PRO A 155 -3.01 -28.16 -29.31
N ARG A 156 -2.36 -27.14 -28.73
CA ARG A 156 -0.90 -26.97 -28.84
C ARG A 156 -0.19 -27.60 -27.66
N HIS A 157 -0.87 -27.63 -26.52
CA HIS A 157 -0.42 -28.24 -25.29
C HIS A 157 -1.56 -29.02 -24.65
N VAL A 158 -1.21 -29.90 -23.72
CA VAL A 158 -2.16 -30.60 -22.86
C VAL A 158 -1.82 -30.30 -21.40
N LEU A 159 -2.82 -29.89 -20.62
CA LEU A 159 -2.72 -29.87 -19.16
C LEU A 159 -3.31 -31.15 -18.59
N VAL A 160 -2.51 -31.89 -17.84
CA VAL A 160 -2.99 -32.97 -16.97
C VAL A 160 -3.31 -32.37 -15.61
N VAL A 161 -4.53 -32.59 -15.16
CA VAL A 161 -5.02 -32.15 -13.85
C VAL A 161 -5.50 -33.37 -13.06
N ASP A 162 -5.56 -33.26 -11.73
CA ASP A 162 -6.09 -34.32 -10.88
C ASP A 162 -7.63 -34.23 -10.83
N ALA A 163 -8.32 -35.33 -11.13
CA ALA A 163 -9.79 -35.39 -11.13
C ALA A 163 -10.38 -35.31 -9.71
N ASP A 164 -9.59 -35.60 -8.68
CA ASP A 164 -9.98 -35.61 -7.28
C ASP A 164 -9.55 -34.32 -6.54
N ASP A 165 -8.89 -33.39 -7.22
CA ASP A 165 -8.44 -32.09 -6.68
C ASP A 165 -8.98 -30.90 -7.49
N PRO A 166 -10.28 -30.54 -7.32
CA PRO A 166 -10.89 -29.41 -8.01
C PRO A 166 -10.20 -28.06 -7.73
N ASP A 167 -9.65 -27.88 -6.52
CA ASP A 167 -9.03 -26.63 -6.08
C ASP A 167 -7.80 -26.29 -6.94
N THR A 168 -7.03 -27.28 -7.40
CA THR A 168 -5.93 -27.05 -8.34
C THR A 168 -6.31 -27.24 -9.80
N ALA A 169 -7.17 -28.21 -10.13
CA ALA A 169 -7.57 -28.51 -11.50
C ALA A 169 -8.26 -27.32 -12.19
N LEU A 170 -9.16 -26.64 -11.49
CA LEU A 170 -9.94 -25.54 -12.08
C LEU A 170 -9.14 -24.29 -12.41
N LEU A 171 -7.92 -24.17 -11.88
CA LEU A 171 -6.99 -23.10 -12.28
C LEU A 171 -6.64 -23.18 -13.77
N ALA A 172 -6.80 -24.36 -14.41
CA ALA A 172 -6.62 -24.57 -15.84
C ALA A 172 -7.79 -24.03 -16.71
N ALA A 173 -8.99 -23.85 -16.15
CA ALA A 173 -10.19 -23.43 -16.89
C ALA A 173 -10.01 -22.15 -17.73
N PRO A 174 -9.52 -21.02 -17.16
CA PRO A 174 -9.32 -19.80 -17.94
C PRO A 174 -8.21 -19.96 -18.99
N TRP A 175 -7.18 -20.78 -18.71
CA TRP A 175 -6.12 -21.05 -19.67
C TRP A 175 -6.66 -21.83 -20.87
N ALA A 176 -7.36 -22.94 -20.63
CA ALA A 176 -7.94 -23.78 -21.68
C ALA A 176 -8.86 -22.98 -22.60
N ALA A 177 -9.71 -22.11 -22.04
CA ALA A 177 -10.59 -21.24 -22.81
C ALA A 177 -9.84 -20.14 -23.60
N TYR A 178 -8.70 -19.68 -23.10
CA TYR A 178 -7.88 -18.65 -23.75
C TYR A 178 -6.96 -19.22 -24.85
N SER A 179 -6.26 -20.32 -24.56
CA SER A 179 -5.31 -20.92 -25.49
C SER A 179 -6.00 -21.83 -26.50
N GLY A 180 -7.04 -22.56 -26.08
CA GLY A 180 -7.61 -23.70 -26.80
C GLY A 180 -6.90 -25.04 -26.47
N ASP A 181 -6.04 -25.06 -25.45
CA ASP A 181 -5.33 -26.26 -25.01
C ASP A 181 -6.27 -27.23 -24.28
N LEU A 182 -6.00 -28.52 -24.46
CA LEU A 182 -6.83 -29.58 -23.88
C LEU A 182 -6.50 -29.78 -22.40
N VAL A 183 -7.52 -30.01 -21.59
CA VAL A 183 -7.36 -30.47 -20.21
C VAL A 183 -7.78 -31.93 -20.13
N VAL A 184 -6.92 -32.77 -19.58
CA VAL A 184 -7.15 -34.21 -19.40
C VAL A 184 -6.88 -34.62 -17.95
N PHE A 185 -7.44 -35.75 -17.53
CA PHE A 185 -7.25 -36.29 -16.18
C PHE A 185 -6.20 -37.41 -16.13
N ASP A 186 -6.02 -38.11 -17.24
CA ASP A 186 -4.93 -39.06 -17.44
C ASP A 186 -4.02 -38.56 -18.56
N ALA A 187 -2.71 -38.60 -18.34
CA ALA A 187 -1.71 -38.29 -19.37
C ALA A 187 -1.82 -39.23 -20.59
N ALA A 188 -2.36 -40.44 -20.41
CA ALA A 188 -2.62 -41.39 -21.50
C ALA A 188 -3.68 -40.90 -22.50
N ASP A 189 -4.57 -39.99 -22.08
CA ASP A 189 -5.61 -39.42 -22.94
C ASP A 189 -5.09 -38.26 -23.82
N ALA A 190 -3.84 -37.84 -23.61
CA ALA A 190 -3.22 -36.78 -24.40
C ALA A 190 -2.93 -37.27 -25.84
N PRO A 191 -3.23 -36.47 -26.88
CA PRO A 191 -2.85 -36.83 -28.25
C PRO A 191 -1.33 -36.96 -28.41
N VAL A 192 -0.91 -37.92 -29.23
CA VAL A 192 0.51 -38.22 -29.45
C VAL A 192 1.25 -37.02 -30.06
N GLY A 193 2.43 -36.70 -29.50
CA GLY A 193 3.32 -35.66 -30.02
C GLY A 193 3.00 -34.24 -29.55
N ILE A 194 2.03 -34.07 -28.65
CA ILE A 194 1.70 -32.77 -28.04
C ILE A 194 2.40 -32.65 -26.67
N PRO A 195 3.08 -31.52 -26.37
CA PRO A 195 3.66 -31.29 -25.05
C PRO A 195 2.63 -31.36 -23.92
N ILE A 196 2.99 -32.09 -22.86
CA ILE A 196 2.12 -32.33 -21.69
C ILE A 196 2.70 -31.59 -20.49
N PHE A 197 1.86 -30.89 -19.74
CA PHE A 197 2.19 -30.22 -18.48
C PHE A 197 1.25 -30.70 -17.37
N ALA A 198 1.78 -30.92 -16.18
CA ALA A 198 0.99 -31.32 -15.01
C ALA A 198 0.74 -30.10 -14.10
N LEU A 199 -0.50 -29.93 -13.64
CA LEU A 199 -0.87 -28.86 -12.71
C LEU A 199 -1.21 -29.43 -11.33
N GLY A 200 -0.61 -28.85 -10.28
CA GLY A 200 -0.88 -29.22 -8.90
C GLY A 200 -0.56 -30.69 -8.59
N ASN A 201 -1.56 -31.41 -8.09
CA ASN A 201 -1.45 -32.80 -7.63
C ASN A 201 -1.52 -33.84 -8.74
N ALA A 202 -1.75 -33.42 -9.99
CA ALA A 202 -1.90 -34.31 -11.14
C ALA A 202 -0.85 -35.44 -11.19
N PRO A 203 -1.25 -36.67 -11.55
CA PRO A 203 -0.34 -37.80 -11.68
C PRO A 203 0.62 -37.55 -12.84
N ALA A 204 1.82 -37.07 -12.52
CA ALA A 204 2.87 -36.77 -13.49
C ALA A 204 3.89 -37.92 -13.49
N GLY A 205 4.05 -38.61 -14.62
CA GLY A 205 5.18 -39.50 -14.87
C GLY A 205 6.51 -38.72 -14.94
N GLY A 206 7.64 -39.43 -14.86
CA GLY A 206 8.99 -38.86 -14.63
C GLY A 206 9.57 -37.88 -15.67
N ALA A 207 8.82 -37.46 -16.69
CA ALA A 207 9.26 -36.49 -17.70
C ALA A 207 8.25 -35.35 -17.96
N ILE A 208 7.09 -35.33 -17.28
CA ILE A 208 6.07 -34.28 -17.46
C ILE A 208 6.40 -33.10 -16.54
N PRO A 209 6.65 -31.87 -17.05
CA PRO A 209 6.89 -30.70 -16.23
C PRO A 209 5.69 -30.39 -15.33
N ARG A 210 5.93 -30.17 -14.03
CA ARG A 210 4.89 -29.87 -13.03
C ARG A 210 4.88 -28.40 -12.65
N ILE A 211 3.68 -27.84 -12.55
CA ILE A 211 3.40 -26.46 -12.14
C ILE A 211 2.72 -26.48 -10.77
N GLY A 212 3.36 -25.91 -9.76
CA GLY A 212 2.84 -25.90 -8.39
C GLY A 212 3.26 -27.12 -7.55
N SER A 213 2.63 -27.29 -6.38
CA SER A 213 2.99 -28.32 -5.39
C SER A 213 2.15 -29.58 -5.52
N ALA A 214 2.70 -30.71 -5.04
CA ALA A 214 2.06 -32.02 -4.91
C ALA A 214 1.34 -32.25 -3.55
N ASP A 215 1.23 -31.20 -2.74
CA ASP A 215 0.54 -31.24 -1.44
C ASP A 215 -0.81 -30.51 -1.57
N GLY A 216 -1.94 -31.13 -1.24
CA GLY A 216 -3.29 -30.55 -1.36
C GLY A 216 -3.72 -29.57 -0.26
N ALA A 217 -2.80 -29.03 0.54
CA ALA A 217 -3.16 -28.08 1.59
C ALA A 217 -3.58 -26.70 1.02
N ALA A 218 -4.43 -25.93 1.71
CA ALA A 218 -4.85 -24.59 1.26
C ALA A 218 -3.67 -23.63 0.97
N THR A 219 -2.56 -23.76 1.71
CA THR A 219 -1.30 -23.04 1.44
C THR A 219 -0.65 -23.42 0.12
N ALA A 220 -0.86 -24.66 -0.31
CA ALA A 220 -0.36 -25.20 -1.55
C ALA A 220 -1.30 -24.92 -2.74
N VAL A 221 -2.62 -24.88 -2.55
CA VAL A 221 -3.58 -24.38 -3.56
C VAL A 221 -3.24 -22.94 -3.98
N ALA A 222 -3.07 -22.04 -2.99
CA ALA A 222 -2.64 -20.68 -3.24
C ALA A 222 -1.25 -20.59 -3.90
N ALA A 223 -0.36 -21.55 -3.60
CA ALA A 223 0.97 -21.62 -4.23
C ALA A 223 0.90 -22.09 -5.68
N THR A 224 0.05 -23.07 -5.99
CA THR A 224 -0.19 -23.56 -7.34
C THR A 224 -0.82 -22.50 -8.22
N ALA A 225 -1.79 -21.73 -7.72
CA ALA A 225 -2.37 -20.60 -8.45
C ALA A 225 -1.33 -19.53 -8.79
N VAL A 226 -0.49 -19.13 -7.82
CA VAL A 226 0.60 -18.18 -8.06
C VAL A 226 1.66 -18.75 -9.00
N ALA A 227 2.03 -20.02 -8.83
CA ALA A 227 2.99 -20.69 -9.69
C ALA A 227 2.51 -20.73 -11.14
N PHE A 228 1.26 -21.09 -11.38
CA PHE A 228 0.71 -21.13 -12.73
C PHE A 228 0.60 -19.73 -13.36
N ALA A 229 0.21 -18.72 -12.57
CA ALA A 229 0.18 -17.34 -13.04
C ALA A 229 1.58 -16.81 -13.43
N GLN A 230 2.63 -17.25 -12.73
CA GLN A 230 4.02 -16.88 -13.03
C GLN A 230 4.66 -17.76 -14.10
N TYR A 231 4.08 -18.94 -14.38
CA TYR A 231 4.71 -19.95 -15.20
C TYR A 231 4.89 -19.46 -16.63
N GLU A 232 6.09 -19.69 -17.15
CA GLU A 232 6.51 -19.46 -18.52
C GLU A 232 7.34 -20.69 -18.87
N ALA A 233 6.90 -21.49 -19.85
CA ALA A 233 7.62 -22.71 -20.20
C ALA A 233 9.00 -22.36 -20.78
N PRO A 234 10.10 -22.93 -20.24
CA PRO A 234 11.46 -22.57 -20.67
C PRO A 234 11.71 -22.80 -22.16
N ASP A 235 11.16 -23.89 -22.70
CA ASP A 235 11.37 -24.33 -24.08
C ASP A 235 10.19 -24.00 -25.00
N ASP A 236 9.10 -23.40 -24.47
CA ASP A 236 7.93 -23.00 -25.25
C ASP A 236 7.33 -21.67 -24.72
N PRO A 237 7.63 -20.53 -25.36
CA PRO A 237 7.15 -19.22 -24.91
C PRO A 237 5.63 -19.03 -25.11
N LEU A 238 4.92 -20.00 -25.69
CA LEU A 238 3.49 -19.92 -25.96
C LEU A 238 2.65 -20.62 -24.89
N PHE A 239 3.30 -21.16 -23.85
CA PHE A 239 2.64 -21.84 -22.75
C PHE A 239 2.93 -21.20 -21.38
N GLY A 240 1.85 -20.99 -20.62
CA GLY A 240 1.86 -20.33 -19.32
C GLY A 240 1.46 -18.85 -19.39
N TRP A 241 1.03 -18.31 -18.26
CA TRP A 241 0.58 -16.92 -18.16
C TRP A 241 1.73 -15.91 -18.23
N GLY A 242 2.95 -16.32 -17.87
CA GLY A 242 4.14 -15.48 -17.92
C GLY A 242 4.06 -14.21 -17.08
N MET A 243 3.16 -14.12 -16.09
CA MET A 243 2.99 -12.93 -15.24
C MET A 243 3.99 -12.96 -14.08
N ASN A 244 5.28 -13.06 -14.41
CA ASN A 244 6.39 -13.16 -13.46
C ASN A 244 7.13 -11.82 -13.31
N ALA A 245 8.14 -11.77 -12.43
CA ALA A 245 8.90 -10.55 -12.17
C ALA A 245 9.79 -10.10 -13.35
N ALA A 246 10.11 -10.99 -14.28
CA ALA A 246 10.92 -10.69 -15.46
C ALA A 246 10.08 -10.17 -16.65
N SER A 247 8.79 -10.46 -16.65
CA SER A 247 7.86 -10.02 -17.69
C SER A 247 7.63 -8.50 -17.64
N LEU A 248 7.52 -7.88 -18.82
CA LEU A 248 7.13 -6.47 -18.94
C LEU A 248 5.77 -6.25 -18.27
N THR A 249 5.67 -5.22 -17.44
CA THR A 249 4.38 -4.79 -16.87
C THR A 249 3.44 -4.43 -18.02
N GLY A 250 2.38 -5.23 -18.18
CA GLY A 250 1.35 -5.05 -19.22
C GLY A 250 -0.03 -4.98 -18.59
N TYR A 251 -1.06 -4.74 -19.43
CA TYR A 251 -2.44 -4.72 -18.97
C TYR A 251 -2.87 -6.14 -18.55
N ARG A 252 -2.87 -6.42 -17.25
CA ARG A 252 -3.25 -7.74 -16.68
C ARG A 252 -4.69 -7.75 -16.17
N ALA A 253 -5.33 -8.91 -16.27
CA ALA A 253 -6.54 -9.22 -15.53
C ALA A 253 -6.33 -10.45 -14.68
N PHE A 254 -7.17 -10.58 -13.67
CA PHE A 254 -7.22 -11.71 -12.76
C PHE A 254 -8.68 -12.03 -12.46
N THR A 255 -8.99 -13.27 -12.14
CA THR A 255 -10.33 -13.68 -11.70
C THR A 255 -10.26 -14.21 -10.28
N LEU A 256 -11.18 -13.76 -9.41
CA LEU A 256 -11.35 -14.26 -8.06
C LEU A 256 -12.68 -15.02 -7.96
N ALA A 257 -12.59 -16.27 -7.49
CA ALA A 257 -13.75 -17.10 -7.19
C ALA A 257 -13.74 -17.52 -5.71
N PRO A 258 -14.92 -17.76 -5.11
CA PRO A 258 -15.01 -18.22 -3.73
C PRO A 258 -14.52 -19.67 -3.63
N GLN A 259 -13.72 -19.97 -2.62
CA GLN A 259 -13.21 -21.32 -2.40
C GLN A 259 -14.37 -22.31 -2.13
N GLY A 260 -14.35 -23.46 -2.80
CA GLY A 260 -15.37 -24.51 -2.67
C GLY A 260 -16.58 -24.39 -3.60
N ASP A 261 -16.74 -23.28 -4.34
CA ASP A 261 -17.78 -23.15 -5.37
C ASP A 261 -17.17 -23.35 -6.78
N TYR A 262 -17.10 -24.60 -7.17
CA TYR A 262 -16.43 -25.07 -8.38
C TYR A 262 -17.18 -24.69 -9.66
N ALA A 263 -18.52 -24.74 -9.63
CA ALA A 263 -19.35 -24.33 -10.76
C ALA A 263 -19.18 -22.83 -11.04
N THR A 264 -19.14 -21.99 -10.00
CA THR A 264 -18.87 -20.55 -10.15
C THR A 264 -17.45 -20.31 -10.67
N ALA A 265 -16.44 -21.03 -10.17
CA ALA A 265 -15.05 -20.87 -10.61
C ALA A 265 -14.82 -21.18 -12.10
N LEU A 266 -15.51 -22.21 -12.63
CA LEU A 266 -15.47 -22.55 -14.06
C LEU A 266 -15.91 -21.41 -14.97
N LEU A 267 -16.78 -20.51 -14.50
CA LEU A 267 -17.25 -19.36 -15.28
C LEU A 267 -16.14 -18.36 -15.61
N SER A 268 -15.00 -18.43 -14.93
CA SER A 268 -13.78 -17.71 -15.29
C SER A 268 -13.32 -18.00 -16.73
N ALA A 269 -13.62 -19.19 -17.25
CA ALA A 269 -13.35 -19.58 -18.64
C ALA A 269 -14.01 -18.64 -19.66
N ASN A 270 -15.26 -18.23 -19.41
CA ASN A 270 -15.99 -17.30 -20.25
C ASN A 270 -15.31 -15.92 -20.30
N LEU A 271 -14.85 -15.45 -19.15
CA LEU A 271 -14.13 -14.17 -19.02
C LEU A 271 -12.76 -14.21 -19.70
N ALA A 272 -12.09 -15.36 -19.67
CA ALA A 272 -10.81 -15.52 -20.36
C ALA A 272 -10.93 -15.49 -21.88
N ARG A 273 -12.09 -15.86 -22.43
CA ARG A 273 -12.34 -15.88 -23.89
C ARG A 273 -12.79 -14.54 -24.46
N ARG A 274 -13.73 -13.85 -23.81
CA ARG A 274 -14.37 -12.62 -24.32
C ARG A 274 -14.14 -11.39 -23.44
N GLY A 275 -13.64 -11.57 -22.23
CA GLY A 275 -13.14 -10.50 -21.38
C GLY A 275 -11.64 -10.29 -21.54
N LYS A 276 -11.01 -9.70 -20.51
CA LYS A 276 -9.56 -9.59 -20.42
C LYS A 276 -9.00 -10.89 -19.82
N PRO A 277 -8.20 -11.67 -20.56
CA PRO A 277 -7.74 -12.97 -20.09
C PRO A 277 -6.83 -12.83 -18.87
N GLY A 278 -6.97 -13.77 -17.94
CA GLY A 278 -6.22 -13.74 -16.69
C GLY A 278 -6.35 -15.04 -15.87
N PRO A 279 -5.36 -15.32 -15.01
CA PRO A 279 -5.39 -16.49 -14.14
C PRO A 279 -6.52 -16.41 -13.10
N LEU A 280 -7.01 -17.59 -12.70
CA LEU A 280 -7.96 -17.77 -11.62
C LEU A 280 -7.23 -17.86 -10.27
N PHE A 281 -7.81 -17.24 -9.25
CA PHE A 281 -7.38 -17.33 -7.87
C PHE A 281 -8.57 -17.56 -6.94
N TRP A 282 -8.32 -18.26 -5.84
CA TRP A 282 -9.32 -18.48 -4.80
C TRP A 282 -9.31 -17.35 -3.76
N SER A 283 -10.49 -16.93 -3.36
CA SER A 283 -10.70 -16.03 -2.22
C SER A 283 -11.43 -16.77 -1.11
N GLY A 284 -11.02 -16.53 0.14
CA GLY A 284 -11.89 -16.79 1.27
C GLY A 284 -12.96 -15.70 1.38
N GLU A 285 -13.96 -15.91 2.24
CA GLU A 285 -15.05 -14.97 2.47
C GLU A 285 -14.53 -13.57 2.85
N ARG A 286 -13.61 -13.49 3.81
CA ARG A 286 -13.16 -12.22 4.42
C ARG A 286 -11.82 -11.70 3.92
N GLY A 287 -11.14 -12.42 3.04
CA GLY A 287 -9.86 -11.99 2.52
C GLY A 287 -9.20 -13.01 1.60
N ILE A 288 -8.17 -12.55 0.90
CA ILE A 288 -7.31 -13.40 0.08
C ILE A 288 -6.12 -13.89 0.91
N SER A 289 -5.59 -15.07 0.57
CA SER A 289 -4.42 -15.62 1.26
C SER A 289 -3.21 -14.68 1.14
N GLN A 290 -2.35 -14.66 2.16
CA GLN A 290 -1.16 -13.81 2.16
C GLN A 290 -0.26 -14.04 0.93
N ARG A 291 -0.19 -15.29 0.44
CA ARG A 291 0.61 -15.64 -0.73
C ARG A 291 0.07 -14.98 -2.01
N ILE A 292 -1.25 -15.07 -2.23
CA ILE A 292 -1.93 -14.42 -3.37
C ILE A 292 -1.80 -12.90 -3.25
N ASN A 293 -2.00 -12.36 -2.05
CA ASN A 293 -1.84 -10.94 -1.75
C ASN A 293 -0.43 -10.43 -2.10
N ASN A 294 0.62 -11.12 -1.63
CA ASN A 294 2.01 -10.79 -1.95
C ASN A 294 2.29 -10.87 -3.46
N TYR A 295 1.72 -11.86 -4.14
CA TYR A 295 1.83 -11.97 -5.59
C TYR A 295 1.20 -10.75 -6.27
N PHE A 296 -0.07 -10.41 -5.99
CA PHE A 296 -0.71 -9.23 -6.59
C PHE A 296 0.04 -7.93 -6.34
N PHE A 297 0.56 -7.74 -5.12
CA PHE A 297 1.44 -6.61 -4.81
C PHE A 297 2.70 -6.57 -5.68
N SER A 298 3.33 -7.73 -5.95
CA SER A 298 4.48 -7.79 -6.86
C SER A 298 4.11 -7.39 -8.29
N GLN A 299 2.86 -7.63 -8.70
CA GLN A 299 2.37 -7.32 -10.03
C GLN A 299 1.99 -5.84 -10.19
N ARG A 300 1.73 -5.10 -9.12
CA ARG A 300 1.25 -3.71 -9.12
C ARG A 300 1.93 -2.84 -10.18
N ALA A 301 1.20 -2.09 -11.00
CA ALA A 301 1.85 -1.21 -11.97
C ALA A 301 2.44 0.03 -11.28
N ALA A 302 3.38 0.71 -11.94
CA ALA A 302 3.95 1.96 -11.45
C ALA A 302 3.97 3.06 -12.51
N PHE A 303 3.84 4.32 -12.10
CA PHE A 303 3.99 5.50 -12.97
C PHE A 303 5.06 6.48 -12.47
N TRP A 304 5.56 7.33 -13.38
CA TRP A 304 6.58 8.33 -13.08
C TRP A 304 6.00 9.72 -12.88
N VAL A 305 5.16 10.20 -13.80
CA VAL A 305 4.56 11.55 -13.73
C VAL A 305 3.06 11.47 -13.46
N THR A 306 2.33 10.64 -14.21
CA THR A 306 0.87 10.51 -14.07
C THR A 306 0.42 9.05 -14.18
N PRO A 307 -0.66 8.66 -13.47
CA PRO A 307 -1.23 7.31 -13.58
C PRO A 307 -1.55 6.86 -15.01
N SER A 308 -1.75 7.79 -15.94
CA SER A 308 -2.05 7.52 -17.35
C SER A 308 -0.93 6.80 -18.12
N GLU A 309 0.28 6.74 -17.56
CA GLU A 309 1.44 6.09 -18.19
C GLU A 309 1.44 4.57 -18.08
N GLY A 310 0.91 4.04 -16.98
CA GLY A 310 1.09 2.64 -16.65
C GLY A 310 -0.11 1.79 -17.04
N PRO A 311 0.10 0.47 -17.24
CA PRO A 311 -1.00 -0.42 -17.51
C PRO A 311 -1.90 -0.58 -16.28
N PHE A 312 -3.22 -0.52 -16.50
CA PHE A 312 -4.20 -0.78 -15.45
C PHE A 312 -4.48 -2.29 -15.34
N HIS A 313 -4.45 -2.76 -14.10
CA HIS A 313 -4.81 -4.13 -13.74
C HIS A 313 -6.29 -4.21 -13.37
N HIS A 314 -6.91 -5.37 -13.63
CA HIS A 314 -8.34 -5.54 -13.37
C HIS A 314 -8.64 -6.87 -12.69
N PHE A 315 -9.63 -6.89 -11.81
CA PHE A 315 -10.19 -8.09 -11.21
C PHE A 315 -11.61 -8.34 -11.67
N TYR A 316 -11.90 -9.56 -12.07
CA TYR A 316 -13.26 -10.08 -12.11
C TYR A 316 -13.55 -10.81 -10.80
N ILE A 317 -14.63 -10.45 -10.13
CA ILE A 317 -15.08 -11.10 -8.89
C ILE A 317 -16.32 -11.92 -9.21
N LEU A 318 -16.28 -13.22 -8.94
CA LEU A 318 -17.40 -14.13 -9.14
C LEU A 318 -18.12 -14.36 -7.81
N GLY A 319 -19.45 -14.19 -7.79
CA GLY A 319 -20.27 -14.39 -6.60
C GLY A 319 -20.65 -13.09 -5.88
N ASP A 320 -21.60 -13.21 -4.95
CA ASP A 320 -22.10 -12.11 -4.12
C ASP A 320 -21.19 -11.78 -2.92
N THR A 321 -21.62 -10.81 -2.11
CA THR A 321 -20.87 -10.36 -0.93
C THR A 321 -20.87 -11.38 0.22
N ALA A 322 -21.74 -12.39 0.20
CA ALA A 322 -21.71 -13.47 1.17
C ALA A 322 -20.63 -14.50 0.81
N ALA A 323 -20.39 -14.74 -0.48
CA ALA A 323 -19.32 -15.63 -0.95
C ALA A 323 -17.93 -14.97 -0.91
N ILE A 324 -17.82 -13.72 -1.38
CA ILE A 324 -16.61 -12.91 -1.28
C ILE A 324 -17.00 -11.54 -0.74
N SER A 325 -16.64 -11.23 0.49
CA SER A 325 -17.00 -9.98 1.14
C SER A 325 -16.43 -8.75 0.40
N PHE A 326 -17.09 -7.60 0.60
CA PHE A 326 -16.61 -6.35 0.03
C PHE A 326 -15.19 -5.96 0.53
N PRO A 327 -14.82 -6.19 1.82
CA PRO A 327 -13.43 -6.04 2.26
C PRO A 327 -12.43 -6.93 1.52
N ALA A 328 -12.76 -8.19 1.23
CA ALA A 328 -11.88 -9.09 0.47
C ALA A 328 -11.65 -8.57 -0.96
N GLN A 329 -12.71 -8.06 -1.60
CA GLN A 329 -12.63 -7.40 -2.90
C GLN A 329 -11.80 -6.10 -2.84
N ALA A 330 -11.99 -5.28 -1.80
CA ALA A 330 -11.23 -4.05 -1.60
C ALA A 330 -9.74 -4.32 -1.36
N GLN A 331 -9.41 -5.42 -0.66
CA GLN A 331 -8.03 -5.88 -0.51
C GLN A 331 -7.40 -6.17 -1.87
N ALA A 332 -8.08 -6.94 -2.73
CA ALA A 332 -7.60 -7.23 -4.08
C ALA A 332 -7.45 -5.94 -4.93
N ASP A 333 -8.45 -5.08 -4.91
CA ASP A 333 -8.46 -3.78 -5.60
C ASP A 333 -7.26 -2.88 -5.23
N TYR A 334 -6.93 -2.82 -3.95
CA TYR A 334 -5.78 -2.08 -3.43
C TYR A 334 -4.45 -2.69 -3.85
N THR A 335 -4.31 -4.03 -3.86
CA THR A 335 -3.04 -4.70 -4.17
C THR A 335 -2.53 -4.44 -5.58
N VAL A 336 -3.43 -4.16 -6.54
CA VAL A 336 -3.08 -3.92 -7.95
C VAL A 336 -3.21 -2.45 -8.37
N GLU A 337 -3.59 -1.56 -7.45
CA GLU A 337 -3.70 -0.14 -7.72
C GLU A 337 -2.36 0.42 -8.20
N ILE A 338 -2.37 1.06 -9.36
CA ILE A 338 -1.17 1.70 -9.88
C ILE A 338 -0.68 2.79 -8.91
N GLY A 339 0.58 2.70 -8.51
CA GLY A 339 1.21 3.66 -7.60
C GLY A 339 2.36 4.41 -8.26
N PRO A 340 2.84 5.50 -7.66
CA PRO A 340 4.07 6.13 -8.10
C PRO A 340 5.27 5.18 -7.91
N TYR A 341 6.25 5.26 -8.81
CA TYR A 341 7.39 4.34 -8.86
C TYR A 341 8.16 4.21 -7.53
N PHE A 342 8.30 5.30 -6.77
CA PHE A 342 9.03 5.32 -5.50
C PHE A 342 8.34 4.54 -4.36
N GLU A 343 7.08 4.12 -4.53
CA GLU A 343 6.29 3.45 -3.49
C GLU A 343 6.20 1.93 -3.64
N LYS A 344 6.88 1.31 -4.62
CA LYS A 344 6.70 -0.13 -4.97
C LYS A 344 7.46 -1.14 -4.08
N GLY A 345 7.82 -0.78 -2.85
CA GLY A 345 8.40 -1.71 -1.88
C GLY A 345 7.35 -2.57 -1.15
N PHE A 346 7.77 -3.73 -0.61
CA PHE A 346 7.01 -4.49 0.39
C PHE A 346 6.44 -3.54 1.45
N ALA A 347 5.21 -3.76 1.92
CA ALA A 347 4.53 -3.02 2.99
C ALA A 347 5.46 -2.12 3.85
N ALA A 348 5.18 -0.80 3.84
CA ALA A 348 6.10 0.29 4.21
C ALA A 348 7.30 0.42 3.25
N GLY A 349 7.28 1.43 2.38
CA GLY A 349 8.39 1.69 1.46
C GLY A 349 9.71 1.93 2.22
N PRO A 350 10.88 1.83 1.56
CA PRO A 350 12.17 2.06 2.21
C PRO A 350 12.25 3.41 2.97
N MET A 351 11.56 4.42 2.45
CA MET A 351 11.44 5.74 3.10
C MET A 351 10.57 5.70 4.35
N ASP A 352 9.48 4.93 4.36
CA ASP A 352 8.65 4.72 5.57
C ASP A 352 9.46 4.01 6.65
N MET A 353 10.25 2.99 6.27
CA MET A 353 11.12 2.29 7.21
C MET A 353 12.21 3.20 7.78
N LEU A 354 12.83 4.04 6.93
CA LEU A 354 13.83 5.01 7.37
C LEU A 354 13.21 6.07 8.29
N ALA A 355 12.02 6.57 7.95
CA ALA A 355 11.26 7.50 8.77
C ALA A 355 10.89 6.89 10.13
N ALA A 356 10.39 5.65 10.14
CA ALA A 356 10.07 4.92 11.35
C ALA A 356 11.32 4.72 12.23
N ALA A 357 12.44 4.29 11.64
CA ALA A 357 13.70 4.14 12.35
C ALA A 357 14.16 5.48 12.96
N TRP A 358 14.10 6.57 12.21
CA TRP A 358 14.46 7.91 12.68
C TRP A 358 13.63 8.32 13.90
N VAL A 359 12.30 8.16 13.82
CA VAL A 359 11.36 8.48 14.90
C VAL A 359 11.62 7.60 16.13
N LEU A 360 11.80 6.30 15.96
CA LEU A 360 12.08 5.36 17.06
C LEU A 360 13.40 5.69 17.77
N PHE A 361 14.47 5.98 17.02
CA PHE A 361 15.72 6.44 17.60
C PHE A 361 15.56 7.77 18.35
N GLY A 362 14.71 8.66 17.85
CA GLY A 362 14.39 9.92 18.51
C GLY A 362 13.70 9.71 19.87
N ILE A 363 12.66 8.88 19.90
CA ILE A 363 11.93 8.51 21.13
C ILE A 363 12.89 7.87 22.14
N ALA A 364 13.68 6.89 21.72
CA ALA A 364 14.65 6.21 22.59
C ALA A 364 15.71 7.18 23.14
N SER A 365 16.24 8.07 22.29
CA SER A 365 17.23 9.06 22.69
C SER A 365 16.66 10.06 23.70
N ALA A 366 15.45 10.58 23.47
CA ALA A 366 14.78 11.51 24.36
C ALA A 366 14.51 10.90 25.75
N ALA A 367 14.04 9.65 25.77
CA ALA A 367 13.78 8.92 27.01
C ALA A 367 15.07 8.70 27.80
N TRP A 368 16.14 8.22 27.14
CA TRP A 368 17.43 7.99 27.79
C TRP A 368 18.03 9.27 28.37
N ILE A 369 18.03 10.37 27.59
CA ILE A 369 18.57 11.66 28.04
C ILE A 369 17.79 12.18 29.25
N THR A 370 16.46 12.06 29.23
CA THR A 370 15.60 12.52 30.34
C THR A 370 15.96 11.77 31.64
N VAL A 371 16.10 10.45 31.58
CA VAL A 371 16.52 9.62 32.73
C VAL A 371 17.92 10.01 33.20
N HIS A 372 18.85 10.21 32.27
CA HIS A 372 20.22 10.57 32.58
C HIS A 372 20.32 11.95 33.25
N GLU A 373 19.64 12.98 32.74
CA GLU A 373 19.66 14.34 33.31
C GLU A 373 19.06 14.38 34.73
N VAL A 374 17.95 13.67 34.95
CA VAL A 374 17.32 13.58 36.28
C VAL A 374 18.25 12.93 37.30
N LYS A 375 18.99 11.89 36.89
CA LYS A 375 19.87 11.13 37.79
C LYS A 375 21.21 11.84 38.02
N PHE A 376 21.83 12.38 36.98
CA PHE A 376 23.24 12.80 37.02
C PHE A 376 23.47 14.31 36.86
N LEU A 377 22.51 15.08 36.32
CA LEU A 377 22.62 16.52 36.04
C LEU A 377 21.63 17.38 36.86
N ARG A 378 21.50 17.10 38.17
CA ARG A 378 20.53 17.78 39.06
C ARG A 378 20.65 19.33 39.12
N GLY A 379 21.84 19.88 38.82
CA GLY A 379 22.12 21.33 38.83
C GLY A 379 21.92 22.06 37.50
N GLN A 380 21.45 21.38 36.46
CA GLN A 380 21.23 21.96 35.14
C GLN A 380 19.97 22.84 35.11
N HIS A 381 20.02 23.96 34.39
CA HIS A 381 18.88 24.86 34.26
C HIS A 381 17.69 24.17 33.59
N TRP A 382 16.47 24.51 34.03
CA TRP A 382 15.25 23.83 33.58
C TRP A 382 15.01 23.93 32.07
N THR A 383 15.41 25.03 31.41
CA THR A 383 15.28 25.13 29.94
C THR A 383 16.21 24.16 29.24
N MET A 384 17.43 23.94 29.74
CA MET A 384 18.36 22.98 29.15
C MET A 384 17.94 21.54 29.43
N ARG A 385 17.38 21.28 30.63
CA ARG A 385 16.76 19.99 30.97
C ARG A 385 15.56 19.62 30.10
N LEU A 386 14.93 20.61 29.46
CA LEU A 386 13.90 20.35 28.44
C LEU A 386 14.54 20.29 27.05
N ALA A 387 15.47 21.18 26.74
CA ALA A 387 16.01 21.34 25.39
C ALA A 387 16.63 20.05 24.83
N TRP A 388 17.40 19.32 25.64
CA TRP A 388 18.11 18.13 25.18
C TRP A 388 17.19 16.95 24.86
N PRO A 389 16.29 16.53 25.76
CA PRO A 389 15.30 15.51 25.41
C PRO A 389 14.45 15.89 24.20
N LEU A 390 13.98 17.15 24.14
CA LEU A 390 13.13 17.62 23.05
C LEU A 390 13.87 17.66 21.72
N LEU A 391 15.14 18.10 21.71
CA LEU A 391 15.96 18.03 20.50
C LEU A 391 16.15 16.58 20.07
N ALA A 392 16.55 15.71 20.99
CA ALA A 392 16.82 14.30 20.72
C ALA A 392 15.60 13.57 20.15
N PHE A 393 14.40 13.92 20.63
CA PHE A 393 13.14 13.41 20.09
C PHE A 393 13.01 13.62 18.57
N MET A 394 13.55 14.74 18.04
CA MET A 394 13.41 15.11 16.63
C MET A 394 14.65 14.80 15.78
N VAL A 395 15.86 14.92 16.33
CA VAL A 395 17.10 14.67 15.55
C VAL A 395 17.46 13.18 15.41
N GLY A 396 16.59 12.30 15.90
CA GLY A 396 16.68 10.85 15.70
C GLY A 396 17.99 10.26 16.26
N PRO A 397 18.80 9.58 15.43
CA PRO A 397 19.99 8.86 15.89
C PRO A 397 21.11 9.76 16.43
N PHE A 398 21.04 11.07 16.20
CA PHE A 398 22.07 12.02 16.62
C PHE A 398 21.86 12.61 18.02
N GLY A 399 20.73 12.32 18.67
CA GLY A 399 20.38 12.89 19.98
C GLY A 399 21.40 12.55 21.07
N ILE A 400 21.64 11.26 21.32
CA ILE A 400 22.61 10.81 22.33
C ILE A 400 24.04 11.26 21.99
N PRO A 401 24.57 11.10 20.76
CA PRO A 401 25.90 11.59 20.41
C PRO A 401 26.11 13.08 20.69
N PHE A 402 25.18 13.95 20.28
CA PHE A 402 25.31 15.39 20.53
C PHE A 402 25.23 15.73 22.01
N TYR A 403 24.33 15.08 22.75
CA TYR A 403 24.21 15.24 24.20
C TYR A 403 25.50 14.81 24.92
N TRP A 404 26.03 13.64 24.57
CA TRP A 404 27.25 13.10 25.16
C TRP A 404 28.44 14.04 24.91
N LEU A 405 28.61 14.52 23.67
CA LEU A 405 29.65 15.49 23.33
C LEU A 405 29.56 16.75 24.19
N ALA A 406 28.36 17.28 24.41
CA ALA A 406 28.14 18.51 25.17
C ALA A 406 28.42 18.39 26.68
N TYR A 407 28.21 17.20 27.26
CA TYR A 407 28.30 16.98 28.71
C TYR A 407 29.50 16.13 29.18
N HIS A 408 30.23 15.47 28.27
CA HIS A 408 31.48 14.78 28.57
C HIS A 408 32.64 15.76 28.72
N ARG A 409 32.50 16.73 29.63
CA ARG A 409 33.41 17.86 29.84
C ARG A 409 33.49 18.26 31.33
N PRO A 410 34.59 18.92 31.75
CA PRO A 410 34.72 19.43 33.11
C PRO A 410 33.61 20.43 33.46
N ARG A 411 33.12 20.35 34.71
CA ARG A 411 32.11 21.27 35.24
C ARG A 411 32.79 22.49 35.84
N ILE A 412 32.32 23.69 35.50
CA ILE A 412 32.75 24.97 36.06
C ILE A 412 31.60 25.54 36.90
N LYS A 413 31.89 26.06 38.08
CA LYS A 413 30.91 26.85 38.86
C LYS A 413 31.04 28.32 38.48
N ARG A 414 29.95 28.93 38.02
CA ARG A 414 29.89 30.37 37.67
C ARG A 414 28.74 31.02 38.43
N GLY A 415 29.00 31.48 39.66
CA GLY A 415 27.96 31.97 40.56
C GLY A 415 26.95 30.88 40.95
N GLN A 416 25.66 31.14 40.74
CA GLN A 416 24.58 30.16 40.97
C GLN A 416 24.40 29.14 39.83
N MET A 417 25.15 29.24 38.72
CA MET A 417 25.04 28.33 37.58
C MET A 417 26.16 27.28 37.55
N VAL A 418 25.78 26.04 37.23
CA VAL A 418 26.70 25.00 36.76
C VAL A 418 26.89 25.19 35.26
N ALA A 419 28.14 25.37 34.84
CA ALA A 419 28.54 25.48 33.44
C ALA A 419 29.47 24.33 33.07
N TRP A 420 29.69 24.12 31.77
CA TRP A 420 30.65 23.14 31.27
C TRP A 420 31.73 23.83 30.44
N ASP A 421 32.97 23.41 30.64
CA ASP A 421 34.08 23.90 29.83
C ASP A 421 34.02 23.28 28.44
N ARG A 422 33.62 24.07 27.44
CA ARG A 422 33.38 23.60 26.08
C ARG A 422 34.20 24.44 25.10
N PRO A 423 34.85 23.84 24.08
CA PRO A 423 35.41 24.61 22.98
C PRO A 423 34.29 25.39 22.26
N LEU A 424 34.65 26.50 21.61
CA LEU A 424 33.68 27.45 21.03
C LEU A 424 32.67 26.79 20.07
N TRP A 425 33.09 25.81 19.27
CA TRP A 425 32.21 25.10 18.35
C TRP A 425 31.11 24.30 19.08
N LEU A 426 31.44 23.71 20.23
CA LEU A 426 30.54 22.91 21.06
C LEU A 426 29.63 23.79 21.94
N GLN A 427 30.12 24.99 22.29
CA GLN A 427 29.26 26.04 22.83
C GLN A 427 28.21 26.48 21.80
N GLY A 428 28.61 26.63 20.52
CA GLY A 428 27.70 26.86 19.41
C GLY A 428 26.67 25.74 19.24
N LEU A 429 27.09 24.48 19.37
CA LEU A 429 26.20 23.30 19.33
C LEU A 429 25.14 23.39 20.43
N THR A 430 25.56 23.62 21.68
CA THR A 430 24.65 23.69 22.83
C THR A 430 23.69 24.88 22.74
N ALA A 431 24.18 26.03 22.25
CA ALA A 431 23.35 27.20 22.00
C ALA A 431 22.35 27.00 20.84
N THR A 432 22.65 26.09 19.91
CA THR A 432 21.75 25.70 18.83
C THR A 432 20.69 24.74 19.34
N ALA A 433 21.09 23.76 20.16
CA ALA A 433 20.18 22.85 20.83
C ALA A 433 19.08 23.60 21.57
N SER A 434 19.44 24.62 22.36
CA SER A 434 18.49 25.40 23.15
C SER A 434 17.57 26.33 22.36
N ALA A 435 17.86 26.60 21.09
CA ALA A 435 17.02 27.45 20.23
C ALA A 435 16.17 26.65 19.25
N VAL A 436 16.77 25.66 18.59
CA VAL A 436 16.08 24.84 17.58
C VAL A 436 15.13 23.85 18.22
N CYS A 437 15.41 23.32 19.43
CA CYS A 437 14.51 22.34 20.06
C CYS A 437 13.09 22.87 20.27
N PHE A 438 12.93 24.07 20.84
CA PHE A 438 11.62 24.64 21.12
C PHE A 438 10.94 25.11 19.83
N GLY A 439 11.68 25.85 18.99
CA GLY A 439 11.17 26.34 17.72
C GLY A 439 10.70 25.21 16.80
N GLY A 440 11.57 24.21 16.59
CA GLY A 440 11.27 23.03 15.78
C GLY A 440 10.07 22.25 16.33
N LEU A 441 10.03 21.97 17.63
CA LEU A 441 8.91 21.27 18.24
C LEU A 441 7.58 22.02 18.05
N ILE A 442 7.58 23.34 18.27
CA ILE A 442 6.38 24.17 18.10
C ILE A 442 5.97 24.21 16.62
N MET A 443 6.90 24.35 15.68
CA MET A 443 6.61 24.33 14.24
C MET A 443 6.01 22.99 13.81
N VAL A 444 6.58 21.86 14.25
CA VAL A 444 6.07 20.53 13.91
C VAL A 444 4.70 20.31 14.53
N THR A 445 4.49 20.70 15.80
CA THR A 445 3.20 20.54 16.48
C THR A 445 2.13 21.44 15.86
N SER A 446 2.46 22.70 15.58
CA SER A 446 1.57 23.62 14.87
C SER A 446 1.20 23.07 13.49
N GLY A 447 2.19 22.55 12.76
CA GLY A 447 1.97 21.91 11.48
C GLY A 447 0.99 20.74 11.59
N PHE A 448 1.21 19.85 12.56
CA PHE A 448 0.33 18.71 12.83
C PHE A 448 -1.11 19.14 13.12
N VAL A 449 -1.30 20.15 13.97
CA VAL A 449 -2.65 20.64 14.32
C VAL A 449 -3.35 21.25 13.10
N VAL A 450 -2.64 22.05 12.31
CA VAL A 450 -3.22 22.69 11.12
C VAL A 450 -3.56 21.65 10.05
N THR A 451 -2.73 20.63 9.84
CA THR A 451 -3.06 19.55 8.89
C THR A 451 -4.24 18.72 9.37
N LEU A 452 -4.30 18.39 10.67
CA LEU A 452 -5.37 17.60 11.27
C LEU A 452 -6.76 18.24 11.15
N PHE A 453 -6.86 19.57 11.28
CA PHE A 453 -8.12 20.31 11.15
C PHE A 453 -8.37 20.86 9.73
N GLY A 454 -7.45 20.61 8.80
CA GLY A 454 -7.51 21.11 7.43
C GLY A 454 -6.71 22.39 7.23
N MET A 455 -5.92 22.43 6.14
CA MET A 455 -5.08 23.56 5.83
C MET A 455 -5.93 24.78 5.38
N PRO A 456 -5.67 25.98 5.91
CA PRO A 456 -6.41 27.17 5.51
C PRO A 456 -6.10 27.55 4.06
N LEU A 457 -7.12 28.04 3.35
CA LEU A 457 -7.01 28.56 1.99
C LEU A 457 -7.67 29.92 1.95
N ILE A 458 -6.97 30.94 1.43
CA ILE A 458 -7.56 32.25 1.16
C ILE A 458 -7.57 32.43 -0.36
N PRO A 459 -8.73 32.27 -1.02
CA PRO A 459 -8.82 32.45 -2.46
C PRO A 459 -8.46 33.89 -2.84
N ALA A 460 -7.37 34.06 -3.60
CA ALA A 460 -6.94 35.36 -4.11
C ALA A 460 -6.66 35.26 -5.61
N ARG A 461 -6.81 36.37 -6.34
CA ARG A 461 -6.52 36.48 -7.78
C ARG A 461 -5.33 37.41 -8.01
N GLY A 462 -4.61 37.22 -9.11
CA GLY A 462 -3.43 38.02 -9.46
C GLY A 462 -2.20 37.70 -8.59
N PRO A 463 -1.25 38.63 -8.41
CA PRO A 463 0.02 38.36 -7.74
C PRO A 463 -0.12 38.00 -6.25
N LEU A 464 -1.25 38.34 -5.61
CA LEU A 464 -1.54 37.97 -4.22
C LEU A 464 -1.98 36.52 -4.05
N PHE A 465 -2.24 35.78 -5.14
CA PHE A 465 -2.61 34.36 -5.12
C PHE A 465 -1.65 33.53 -4.26
N LEU A 466 -0.34 33.75 -4.40
CA LEU A 466 0.68 33.00 -3.68
C LEU A 466 0.50 33.09 -2.16
N LEU A 467 0.17 34.28 -1.63
CA LEU A 467 -0.02 34.50 -0.19
C LEU A 467 -1.23 33.77 0.39
N GLY A 468 -2.20 33.42 -0.46
CA GLY A 468 -3.41 32.70 -0.07
C GLY A 468 -3.31 31.18 -0.16
N THR A 469 -2.19 30.65 -0.66
CA THR A 469 -2.01 29.20 -0.84
C THR A 469 -1.84 28.47 0.50
N PRO A 470 -2.35 27.23 0.64
CA PRO A 470 -2.30 26.50 1.91
C PRO A 470 -0.88 26.30 2.46
N MET A 471 0.09 26.06 1.57
CA MET A 471 1.48 25.89 1.97
C MET A 471 2.13 27.17 2.50
N ILE A 472 1.93 28.32 1.84
CA ILE A 472 2.49 29.59 2.30
C ILE A 472 1.83 30.01 3.63
N LEU A 473 0.52 29.81 3.74
CA LEU A 473 -0.20 30.05 4.99
C LEU A 473 0.30 29.15 6.13
N LEU A 474 0.48 27.85 5.87
CA LEU A 474 1.04 26.91 6.85
C LEU A 474 2.45 27.35 7.31
N MET A 475 3.32 27.73 6.38
CA MET A 475 4.66 28.23 6.69
C MET A 475 4.61 29.50 7.55
N ALA A 476 3.73 30.45 7.20
CA ALA A 476 3.55 31.69 7.95
C ALA A 476 2.99 31.46 9.36
N ILE A 477 1.98 30.60 9.50
CA ILE A 477 1.36 30.23 10.78
C ILE A 477 2.39 29.54 11.66
N ASN A 478 3.07 28.50 11.16
CA ASN A 478 4.04 27.74 11.94
C ASN A 478 5.19 28.64 12.42
N TYR A 479 5.68 29.53 11.56
CA TYR A 479 6.70 30.50 11.94
C TYR A 479 6.21 31.48 13.01
N ALA A 480 5.04 32.10 12.81
CA ALA A 480 4.47 33.07 13.73
C ALA A 480 4.21 32.45 15.11
N VAL A 481 3.58 31.27 15.16
CA VAL A 481 3.32 30.53 16.41
C VAL A 481 4.62 30.17 17.12
N ALA A 482 5.63 29.68 16.38
CA ALA A 482 6.93 29.34 16.96
C ALA A 482 7.62 30.55 17.60
N VAL A 483 7.60 31.71 16.95
CA VAL A 483 8.15 32.96 17.50
C VAL A 483 7.36 33.41 18.72
N LEU A 484 6.03 33.51 18.61
CA LEU A 484 5.15 34.04 19.66
C LEU A 484 5.18 33.20 20.94
N VAL A 485 5.38 31.89 20.83
CA VAL A 485 5.51 30.99 21.98
C VAL A 485 6.96 30.95 22.50
N SER A 486 7.95 30.79 21.62
CA SER A 486 9.35 30.62 22.05
C SER A 486 9.96 31.86 22.68
N TRP A 487 9.55 33.04 22.20
CA TRP A 487 10.08 34.32 22.66
C TRP A 487 9.86 34.57 24.15
N PRO A 488 8.61 34.61 24.66
CA PRO A 488 8.36 34.85 26.08
C PRO A 488 8.69 33.64 26.95
N LEU A 489 8.43 32.41 26.45
CA LEU A 489 8.40 31.23 27.32
C LEU A 489 9.76 30.56 27.53
N TYR A 490 10.62 30.56 26.51
CA TYR A 490 11.88 29.81 26.55
C TYR A 490 13.12 30.69 26.40
N GLN A 491 13.13 31.60 25.41
CA GLN A 491 14.32 32.41 25.12
C GLN A 491 14.53 33.54 26.13
N THR A 492 13.45 34.20 26.57
CA THR A 492 13.55 35.29 27.54
C THR A 492 14.06 34.82 28.92
N PRO A 493 13.55 33.73 29.53
CA PRO A 493 14.09 33.24 30.81
C PRO A 493 15.56 32.81 30.72
N MET A 494 15.97 32.23 29.59
CA MET A 494 17.34 31.82 29.35
C MET A 494 18.29 33.03 29.29
N LEU A 495 17.90 34.09 28.56
CA LEU A 495 18.67 35.32 28.44
C LEU A 495 18.73 36.11 29.75
N ALA A 496 17.61 36.18 30.48
CA ALA A 496 17.51 36.83 31.78
C ALA A 496 18.49 36.22 32.78
N MET A 497 18.55 34.89 32.85
CA MET A 497 19.49 34.19 33.72
C MET A 497 20.94 34.40 33.27
N PHE A 498 21.23 34.30 31.97
CA PHE A 498 22.60 34.42 31.45
C PHE A 498 23.27 35.74 31.84
N HIS A 499 22.56 36.84 31.63
CA HIS A 499 23.08 38.18 31.89
C HIS A 499 22.78 38.68 33.31
N GLY A 500 22.09 37.89 34.14
CA GLY A 500 21.67 38.32 35.47
C GLY A 500 20.72 39.52 35.45
N ILE A 501 19.90 39.65 34.41
CA ILE A 501 18.96 40.77 34.23
C ILE A 501 17.51 40.35 34.52
N SER A 502 16.68 41.30 34.93
CA SER A 502 15.24 41.07 35.10
C SER A 502 14.56 40.65 33.78
N TYR A 503 13.52 39.82 33.86
CA TYR A 503 12.72 39.38 32.71
C TYR A 503 12.26 40.54 31.81
N ALA A 504 11.77 41.64 32.39
CA ALA A 504 11.30 42.81 31.64
C ALA A 504 12.38 43.45 30.75
N ARG A 505 13.65 43.42 31.18
CA ARG A 505 14.80 43.91 30.39
C ARG A 505 15.27 42.88 29.36
N ALA A 506 15.08 41.60 29.65
CA ALA A 506 15.45 40.51 28.76
C ALA A 506 14.47 40.36 27.58
N LEU A 507 13.18 40.61 27.80
CA LEU A 507 12.11 40.40 26.81
C LEU A 507 12.37 41.10 25.46
N PRO A 508 12.57 42.44 25.39
CA PRO A 508 12.83 43.12 24.12
C PRO A 508 14.18 42.73 23.51
N ARG A 509 15.16 42.30 24.33
CA ARG A 509 16.47 41.85 23.85
C ARG A 509 16.44 40.44 23.26
N ALA A 510 15.53 39.59 23.74
CA ALA A 510 15.38 38.22 23.26
C ALA A 510 14.67 38.15 21.89
N LEU A 511 13.78 39.09 21.58
CA LEU A 511 12.99 39.09 20.34
C LEU A 511 13.86 39.01 19.06
N PRO A 512 14.86 39.89 18.82
CA PRO A 512 15.67 39.82 17.61
C PRO A 512 16.46 38.51 17.51
N LEU A 513 16.91 37.97 18.65
CA LEU A 513 17.61 36.68 18.70
C LEU A 513 16.68 35.51 18.31
N VAL A 514 15.42 35.54 18.78
CA VAL A 514 14.40 34.54 18.43
C VAL A 514 14.07 34.64 16.94
N LEU A 515 13.79 35.84 16.44
CA LEU A 515 13.44 36.05 15.03
C LEU A 515 14.55 35.55 14.10
N ILE A 516 15.81 35.90 14.36
CA ILE A 516 16.94 35.45 13.52
C ILE A 516 17.09 33.93 13.60
N SER A 517 17.04 33.36 14.81
CA SER A 517 17.21 31.91 14.98
C SER A 517 16.06 31.11 14.37
N MET A 518 14.82 31.60 14.47
CA MET A 518 13.65 30.95 13.88
C MET A 518 13.61 31.13 12.37
N ALA A 519 14.04 32.28 11.85
CA ALA A 519 14.14 32.50 10.41
C ALA A 519 15.18 31.57 9.78
N ALA A 520 16.33 31.40 10.43
CA ALA A 520 17.34 30.42 10.01
C ALA A 520 16.78 28.99 10.03
N ALA A 521 16.03 28.61 11.08
CA ALA A 521 15.39 27.30 11.14
C ALA A 521 14.35 27.11 10.04
N ALA A 522 13.47 28.09 9.81
CA ALA A 522 12.46 28.05 8.76
C ALA A 522 13.07 28.00 7.35
N LEU A 523 14.19 28.69 7.12
CA LEU A 523 14.94 28.66 5.86
C LEU A 523 15.56 27.28 5.57
N ALA A 524 15.83 26.48 6.60
CA ALA A 524 16.23 25.08 6.40
C ALA A 524 15.01 24.16 6.27
N MET A 525 14.03 24.30 7.15
CA MET A 525 12.89 23.39 7.23
C MET A 525 12.02 23.48 5.99
N ASN A 526 11.63 24.67 5.55
CA ASN A 526 10.66 24.82 4.46
C ASN A 526 11.21 24.33 3.11
N PRO A 527 12.44 24.71 2.69
CA PRO A 527 13.03 24.17 1.47
C PRO A 527 13.40 22.68 1.61
N GLY A 528 13.81 22.23 2.80
CA GLY A 528 14.10 20.83 3.06
C GLY A 528 12.85 19.94 2.93
N MET A 529 11.72 20.39 3.50
CA MET A 529 10.42 19.75 3.32
C MET A 529 10.04 19.72 1.85
N TRP A 530 10.08 20.87 1.17
CA TRP A 530 9.75 20.95 -0.26
C TRP A 530 10.62 20.04 -1.11
N TRP A 531 11.93 20.02 -0.88
CA TRP A 531 12.86 19.17 -1.63
C TRP A 531 12.58 17.68 -1.42
N LEU A 532 12.37 17.23 -0.18
CA LEU A 532 12.01 15.85 0.11
C LEU A 532 10.66 15.49 -0.52
N MET A 533 9.68 16.38 -0.40
CA MET A 533 8.31 16.17 -0.87
C MET A 533 8.15 16.26 -2.40
N MET A 534 9.02 16.97 -3.11
CA MET A 534 8.93 17.10 -4.59
C MET A 534 9.91 16.21 -5.35
N SER A 535 11.05 15.84 -4.75
CA SER A 535 12.09 15.08 -5.46
C SER A 535 12.14 13.60 -5.10
N LYS A 536 11.63 13.23 -3.92
CA LYS A 536 11.69 11.85 -3.41
C LYS A 536 10.34 11.24 -3.10
N LEU A 537 9.32 12.09 -2.89
CA LEU A 537 7.97 11.66 -2.59
C LEU A 537 7.04 12.07 -3.73
N PRO A 538 6.16 11.18 -4.19
CA PRO A 538 5.27 11.46 -5.31
C PRO A 538 4.02 12.25 -4.91
N MET A 539 3.65 12.22 -3.63
CA MET A 539 2.55 12.97 -3.04
C MET A 539 2.97 13.50 -1.66
N MET A 540 2.38 14.62 -1.23
CA MET A 540 2.61 15.17 0.11
C MET A 540 2.15 14.14 1.16
N PRO A 541 3.03 13.65 2.05
CA PRO A 541 2.63 12.75 3.12
C PRO A 541 1.56 13.40 3.99
N THR A 542 0.52 12.66 4.33
CA THR A 542 -0.47 13.07 5.31
C THR A 542 0.02 12.74 6.72
N GLU A 543 -0.51 13.42 7.73
CA GLU A 543 -0.25 13.16 9.15
C GLU A 543 -0.67 11.75 9.61
N GLU A 544 -1.34 11.01 8.72
CA GLU A 544 -1.72 9.60 8.91
C GLU A 544 -0.59 8.63 8.57
N SER A 545 0.49 9.10 7.94
CA SER A 545 1.66 8.31 7.57
C SER A 545 2.86 8.61 8.48
N ILE A 546 3.63 7.56 8.80
CA ILE A 546 4.90 7.72 9.53
C ILE A 546 5.91 8.60 8.78
N LEU A 547 5.79 8.64 7.46
CA LEU A 547 6.62 9.44 6.58
C LEU A 547 6.50 10.93 6.84
N TRP A 548 5.30 11.42 7.21
CA TRP A 548 5.09 12.81 7.58
C TRP A 548 5.95 13.17 8.80
N PHE A 549 5.88 12.36 9.87
CA PHE A 549 6.70 12.57 11.06
C PHE A 549 8.19 12.49 10.76
N GLY A 550 8.61 11.51 9.96
CA GLY A 550 10.01 11.37 9.54
C GLY A 550 10.54 12.59 8.80
N VAL A 551 9.79 13.11 7.81
CA VAL A 551 10.17 14.32 7.06
C VAL A 551 10.22 15.55 7.97
N MET A 552 9.22 15.74 8.82
CA MET A 552 9.19 16.86 9.76
C MET A 552 10.38 16.81 10.75
N PHE A 553 10.69 15.65 11.29
CA PHE A 553 11.81 15.48 12.23
C PHE A 553 13.17 15.64 11.55
N PHE A 554 13.33 15.07 10.35
CA PHE A 554 14.55 15.22 9.57
C PHE A 554 14.80 16.68 9.18
N THR A 555 13.76 17.44 8.84
CA THR A 555 13.91 18.86 8.50
C THR A 555 14.25 19.73 9.71
N VAL A 556 13.82 19.36 10.93
CA VAL A 556 14.33 19.96 12.17
C VAL A 556 15.84 19.70 12.32
N PHE A 557 16.32 18.51 11.97
CA PHE A 557 17.76 18.22 11.95
C PHE A 557 18.51 19.09 10.93
N LEU A 558 17.96 19.31 9.73
CA LEU A 558 18.54 20.27 8.77
C LEU A 558 18.57 21.69 9.33
N ALA A 559 17.52 22.13 10.04
CA ALA A 559 17.51 23.41 10.74
C ALA A 559 18.57 23.50 11.83
N PHE A 560 18.79 22.43 12.56
CA PHE A 560 19.88 22.36 13.53
C PHE A 560 21.25 22.57 12.86
N LEU A 561 21.51 21.86 11.76
CA LEU A 561 22.77 21.99 11.03
C LEU A 561 22.96 23.40 10.44
N LEU A 562 21.91 23.99 9.87
CA LEU A 562 22.00 25.34 9.31
C LEU A 562 22.16 26.42 10.39
N ALA A 563 21.48 26.28 11.54
CA ALA A 563 21.55 27.27 12.62
C ALA A 563 22.88 27.22 13.39
N TRP A 564 23.60 26.10 13.35
CA TRP A 564 24.80 25.89 14.15
C TRP A 564 25.94 26.89 13.87
N PRO A 565 26.34 27.15 12.61
CA PRO A 565 27.35 28.17 12.31
C PRO A 565 26.97 29.58 12.79
N PHE A 566 25.70 29.97 12.68
CA PHE A 566 25.25 31.29 13.13
C PHE A 566 25.32 31.41 14.66
N ASN A 567 24.89 30.37 15.37
CA ASN A 567 24.98 30.33 16.83
C ASN A 567 26.42 30.32 17.33
N TYR A 568 27.35 29.67 16.59
CA TYR A 568 28.77 29.78 16.87
C TYR A 568 29.27 31.24 16.83
N VAL A 569 28.86 32.01 15.81
CA VAL A 569 29.22 33.44 15.69
C VAL A 569 28.63 34.25 16.86
N PHE A 570 27.38 34.00 17.25
CA PHE A 570 26.76 34.69 18.38
C PHE A 570 27.42 34.37 19.72
N VAL A 571 27.80 33.11 19.94
CA VAL A 571 28.57 32.69 21.11
C VAL A 571 29.93 33.39 21.13
N ARG A 572 30.63 33.42 20.00
CA ARG A 572 31.93 34.12 19.87
C ARG A 572 31.82 35.61 20.19
N ARG A 573 30.68 36.24 19.85
CA ARG A 573 30.37 37.65 20.17
C ARG A 573 29.75 37.86 21.55
N GLN A 574 29.64 36.81 22.38
CA GLN A 574 29.01 36.83 23.70
C GLN A 574 27.53 37.28 23.72
N GLN A 575 26.85 37.15 22.58
CA GLN A 575 25.43 37.50 22.41
C GLN A 575 24.50 36.33 22.77
N LYS A 576 25.04 35.11 22.89
CA LYS A 576 24.27 33.90 23.22
C LYS A 576 25.05 32.98 24.17
N ALA A 577 24.33 32.31 25.06
CA ALA A 577 24.92 31.41 26.04
C ALA A 577 25.16 30.01 25.46
N GLY A 578 26.43 29.60 25.34
CA GLY A 578 26.81 28.24 24.95
C GLY A 578 27.46 27.41 26.06
N LEU A 579 27.61 27.98 27.26
CA LEU A 579 28.25 27.35 28.43
C LEU A 579 27.25 26.76 29.44
N MET A 580 25.94 26.99 29.24
CA MET A 580 24.86 26.53 30.12
C MET A 580 24.60 25.03 30.06
#